data_AF-D3D9S7-F1
#
_entry.id   AF-D3D9S7-F1
#
_cell.length_a   1.000
_cell.length_b   1.000
_cell.length_c   1.000
_cell.angle_alpha   90.00
_cell.angle_beta   90.00
_cell.angle_gamma   90.00
#
_symmetry.space_group_name_H-M   'P 1'
#
loop_
_entity.id
_entity.type
_entity.pdbx_description
1 polymer ?
#
loop_
_entity_poly.entity_id
_entity_poly.type
_entity_poly.pdbx_seq_one_letter_code
_entity_poly.pdbx_strand_id
1 'polypeptide(L)'
;MKTPAVGDDGGRRQLSGLIPGLGAGWRPPLANVLAQRADLTFVEVIAEAVDPRAPLPPSLAGLAERGVPIVPHGIRLSLGSTERPQPARVARLAAVVQRCQAPLVSEHVAMVRAGGLEAGHLLPVPLTRQALGVVVGNVRAVTAELGVPLALEHPASLLRWPADDLHPADFLTELAERTDALLVLDVANLHADRHNHGLDPARFLDRLPWERIAYVHVAGGVEHDGRYHDTHRHPVPPAVLDLLAEAVRRCPHRLPVMLERDGDYPSAAGMNAELDAVAGVLSVASTPAPAPSARPGPPFPDSRQAAKPAGGANAAQQLDLAAEQPDPAAEQRDLAAEQADLVRGLVAGGPDPAAFDPARLAATRAALLDKRAREVAAVWPALARMPGFADRFARYAAGTPPHGPVADGRAFAEAARATLDIAAVAELLAHTLPGRPFAVRAGRAADGRAVAAVRLPGGAFRLLKLPRH
;
A
#
# COMPACT_ATOMS: atom_id res chain seq x y z
N MET A 1 -48.11 23.22 12.72
CA MET A 1 -47.06 22.18 12.60
C MET A 1 -45.83 22.83 11.98
N LYS A 2 -44.79 23.06 12.78
CA LYS A 2 -43.50 23.60 12.34
C LYS A 2 -42.52 22.44 12.23
N THR A 3 -41.91 22.28 11.07
CA THR A 3 -40.75 21.42 10.80
C THR A 3 -39.60 21.82 11.72
N PRO A 4 -38.89 20.91 12.39
CA PRO A 4 -37.72 21.29 13.15
C PRO A 4 -36.55 21.54 12.20
N ALA A 5 -35.88 22.66 12.39
CA ALA A 5 -34.62 23.01 11.73
C ALA A 5 -33.53 22.06 12.22
N VAL A 6 -32.80 21.46 11.29
CA VAL A 6 -31.54 20.75 11.57
C VAL A 6 -30.51 21.84 11.86
N GLY A 7 -30.00 21.86 13.09
CA GLY A 7 -28.89 22.72 13.48
C GLY A 7 -27.63 22.32 12.73
N ASP A 8 -27.02 23.31 12.08
CA ASP A 8 -25.65 23.29 11.60
C ASP A 8 -24.73 23.38 12.83
N ASP A 9 -24.30 22.22 13.33
CA ASP A 9 -23.22 22.11 14.29
C ASP A 9 -22.05 21.49 13.53
N GLY A 10 -20.91 22.19 13.48
CA GLY A 10 -19.71 21.85 12.70
C GLY A 10 -19.10 20.50 13.11
N GLY A 11 -19.74 19.42 12.66
CA GLY A 11 -19.55 18.07 13.14
C GLY A 11 -18.19 17.50 12.79
N ARG A 12 -17.22 17.65 13.69
CA ARG A 12 -16.14 16.68 13.83
C ARG A 12 -16.79 15.32 14.13
N ARG A 13 -16.88 14.45 13.11
CA ARG A 13 -17.40 13.08 13.28
C ARG A 13 -16.56 12.38 14.35
N GLN A 14 -17.20 11.87 15.40
CA GLN A 14 -16.51 11.02 16.37
C GLN A 14 -16.05 9.74 15.68
N LEU A 15 -14.74 9.56 15.59
CA LEU A 15 -14.08 8.38 15.00
C LEU A 15 -14.34 7.10 15.79
N SER A 16 -14.62 7.24 17.09
CA SER A 16 -14.74 6.16 18.07
C SER A 16 -15.92 5.20 17.86
N GLY A 17 -16.62 5.27 16.72
CA GLY A 17 -17.76 4.42 16.40
C GLY A 17 -17.71 3.75 15.03
N LEU A 18 -16.68 3.96 14.20
CA LEU A 18 -16.66 3.39 12.84
C LEU A 18 -16.21 1.92 12.81
N ILE A 19 -15.14 1.60 13.55
CA ILE A 19 -14.63 0.24 13.77
C ILE A 19 -13.98 0.21 15.16
N PRO A 20 -14.42 -0.62 16.12
CA PRO A 20 -13.71 -0.79 17.39
C PRO A 20 -12.75 -1.99 17.33
N GLY A 21 -11.82 -2.14 18.28
CA GLY A 21 -11.26 -3.45 18.67
C GLY A 21 -10.28 -4.14 17.72
N LEU A 22 -10.28 -5.48 17.73
CA LEU A 22 -9.36 -6.35 16.99
C LEU A 22 -9.88 -6.61 15.57
N GLY A 23 -9.06 -6.32 14.58
CA GLY A 23 -9.29 -6.66 13.18
C GLY A 23 -8.30 -7.69 12.65
N ALA A 24 -8.60 -8.20 11.46
CA ALA A 24 -7.69 -9.04 10.70
C ALA A 24 -7.77 -8.77 9.20
N GLY A 25 -6.62 -8.81 8.52
CA GLY A 25 -6.55 -8.81 7.06
C GLY A 25 -7.14 -10.09 6.50
N TRP A 26 -8.31 -10.02 5.86
CA TRP A 26 -8.93 -11.15 5.20
C TRP A 26 -8.22 -11.45 3.89
N ARG A 27 -7.75 -12.70 3.75
CA ARG A 27 -7.22 -13.29 2.52
C ARG A 27 -7.92 -14.64 2.32
N PRO A 28 -8.14 -15.12 1.08
CA PRO A 28 -8.82 -16.39 0.85
C PRO A 28 -8.22 -17.58 1.64
N PRO A 29 -6.88 -17.70 1.80
CA PRO A 29 -6.30 -18.78 2.61
C PRO A 29 -6.58 -18.68 4.12
N LEU A 30 -6.90 -17.49 4.64
CA LEU A 30 -7.24 -17.25 6.04
C LEU A 30 -8.76 -17.29 6.31
N ALA A 31 -9.57 -17.46 5.27
CA ALA A 31 -11.03 -17.36 5.35
C ALA A 31 -11.65 -18.22 6.47
N ASN A 32 -11.20 -19.48 6.60
CA ASN A 32 -11.76 -20.41 7.57
C ASN A 32 -11.42 -20.05 9.02
N VAL A 33 -10.17 -19.67 9.30
CA VAL A 33 -9.75 -19.33 10.67
C VAL A 33 -10.41 -18.03 11.13
N LEU A 34 -10.50 -17.02 10.26
CA LEU A 34 -11.13 -15.74 10.59
C LEU A 34 -12.65 -15.88 10.76
N ALA A 35 -13.32 -16.71 9.95
CA ALA A 35 -14.75 -16.94 10.08
C ALA A 35 -15.14 -17.52 11.46
N GLN A 36 -14.23 -18.24 12.11
CA GLN A 36 -14.44 -18.88 13.43
C GLN A 36 -14.15 -17.96 14.62
N ARG A 37 -13.58 -16.77 14.41
CA ARG A 37 -13.29 -15.81 15.48
C ARG A 37 -14.51 -14.94 15.78
N ALA A 38 -14.96 -14.97 17.02
CA ALA A 38 -16.11 -14.20 17.52
C ALA A 38 -15.73 -12.81 18.06
N ASP A 39 -14.45 -12.59 18.34
CA ASP A 39 -13.88 -11.36 18.90
C ASP A 39 -13.35 -10.40 17.83
N LEU A 40 -13.39 -10.79 16.55
CA LEU A 40 -13.11 -9.88 15.44
C LEU A 40 -14.23 -8.85 15.31
N THR A 41 -13.85 -7.59 15.31
CA THR A 41 -14.75 -6.45 15.29
C THR A 41 -14.73 -5.70 13.96
N PHE A 42 -13.75 -5.98 13.09
CA PHE A 42 -13.74 -5.62 11.68
C PHE A 42 -12.78 -6.54 10.90
N VAL A 43 -12.87 -6.54 9.58
CA VAL A 43 -11.88 -7.17 8.71
C VAL A 43 -11.53 -6.25 7.55
N GLU A 44 -10.31 -6.37 7.06
CA GLU A 44 -9.87 -5.63 5.88
C GLU A 44 -9.67 -6.53 4.68
N VAL A 45 -9.95 -6.01 3.49
CA VAL A 45 -9.69 -6.70 2.21
C VAL A 45 -8.88 -5.82 1.28
N ILE A 46 -7.95 -6.41 0.54
CA ILE A 46 -7.30 -5.71 -0.57
C ILE A 46 -8.35 -5.42 -1.64
N ALA A 47 -8.62 -4.14 -1.89
CA ALA A 47 -9.67 -3.69 -2.79
C ALA A 47 -9.47 -4.23 -4.22
N GLU A 48 -8.23 -4.36 -4.67
CA GLU A 48 -7.86 -4.94 -5.96
C GLU A 48 -8.23 -6.43 -6.11
N ALA A 49 -8.33 -7.16 -5.00
CA ALA A 49 -8.70 -8.58 -4.98
C ALA A 49 -10.22 -8.82 -4.98
N VAL A 50 -11.02 -7.78 -4.71
CA VAL A 50 -12.48 -7.86 -4.69
C VAL A 50 -13.05 -7.52 -6.07
N ASP A 51 -13.87 -8.40 -6.65
CA ASP A 51 -14.69 -8.05 -7.81
C ASP A 51 -15.97 -7.34 -7.34
N PRO A 52 -16.13 -6.02 -7.61
CA PRO A 52 -17.31 -5.29 -7.14
C PRO A 52 -18.62 -5.76 -7.79
N ARG A 53 -18.58 -6.56 -8.86
CA ARG A 53 -19.75 -7.08 -9.57
C ARG A 53 -20.17 -8.48 -9.13
N ALA A 54 -19.29 -9.20 -8.43
CA ALA A 54 -19.55 -10.56 -7.96
C ALA A 54 -20.04 -10.54 -6.50
N PRO A 55 -20.78 -11.58 -6.03
CA PRO A 55 -21.00 -11.85 -4.60
C PRO A 55 -19.70 -11.78 -3.79
N LEU A 56 -19.78 -11.25 -2.57
CA LEU A 56 -18.69 -11.40 -1.61
C LEU A 56 -18.44 -12.90 -1.37
N PRO A 57 -17.19 -13.33 -1.16
CA PRO A 57 -16.88 -14.71 -0.78
C PRO A 57 -17.70 -15.15 0.44
N PRO A 58 -18.22 -16.39 0.50
CA PRO A 58 -19.13 -16.81 1.57
C PRO A 58 -18.61 -16.56 2.99
N SER A 59 -17.31 -16.76 3.24
CA SER A 59 -16.70 -16.49 4.55
C SER A 59 -16.73 -15.00 4.93
N LEU A 60 -16.58 -14.11 3.94
CA LEU A 60 -16.59 -12.67 4.12
C LEU A 60 -18.03 -12.15 4.25
N ALA A 61 -18.95 -12.67 3.44
CA ALA A 61 -20.39 -12.42 3.60
C ALA A 61 -20.90 -12.83 4.99
N GLY A 62 -20.49 -14.02 5.47
CA GLY A 62 -20.85 -14.49 6.81
C GLY A 62 -20.23 -13.69 7.96
N LEU A 63 -19.14 -12.94 7.72
CA LEU A 63 -18.62 -11.95 8.69
C LEU A 63 -19.51 -10.69 8.69
N ALA A 64 -19.83 -10.16 7.50
CA ALA A 64 -20.72 -9.01 7.35
C ALA A 64 -22.12 -9.25 7.93
N GLU A 65 -22.69 -10.44 7.74
CA GLU A 65 -23.99 -10.84 8.30
C GLU A 65 -24.01 -10.85 9.83
N ARG A 66 -22.85 -11.04 10.48
CA ARG A 66 -22.69 -10.90 11.95
C ARG A 66 -22.48 -9.47 12.41
N GLY A 67 -22.47 -8.51 11.49
CA GLY A 67 -22.19 -7.11 11.77
C GLY A 67 -20.70 -6.77 11.87
N VAL A 68 -19.79 -7.63 11.39
CA VAL A 68 -18.36 -7.31 11.31
C VAL A 68 -18.13 -6.45 10.06
N PRO A 69 -17.76 -5.15 10.18
CA PRO A 69 -17.55 -4.28 9.02
C PRO A 69 -16.38 -4.75 8.17
N ILE A 70 -16.50 -4.55 6.87
CA ILE A 70 -15.44 -4.83 5.89
C ILE A 70 -14.85 -3.50 5.45
N VAL A 71 -13.55 -3.33 5.66
CA VAL A 71 -12.79 -2.15 5.23
C VAL A 71 -12.00 -2.53 3.96
N PRO A 72 -12.27 -1.91 2.80
CA PRO A 72 -11.41 -2.05 1.65
C PRO A 72 -10.15 -1.23 1.85
N HIS A 73 -9.01 -1.82 1.51
CA HIS A 73 -7.71 -1.19 1.50
C HIS A 73 -7.12 -1.23 0.09
N GLY A 74 -6.87 -0.05 -0.46
CA GLY A 74 -6.32 0.12 -1.79
C GLY A 74 -4.79 0.14 -1.79
N ILE A 75 -4.21 -0.41 -2.86
CA ILE A 75 -2.75 -0.47 -3.06
C ILE A 75 -2.31 0.05 -4.44
N ARG A 76 -3.19 0.74 -5.18
CA ARG A 76 -2.93 1.11 -6.59
C ARG A 76 -3.33 2.52 -6.99
N LEU A 77 -3.80 3.39 -6.10
CA LEU A 77 -4.21 4.72 -6.56
C LEU A 77 -3.04 5.65 -6.87
N SER A 78 -1.88 5.46 -6.24
CA SER A 78 -0.68 6.28 -6.45
C SER A 78 -0.86 7.73 -5.99
N LEU A 79 -1.42 7.92 -4.79
CA LEU A 79 -1.73 9.26 -4.29
C LEU A 79 -0.51 10.18 -4.18
N GLY A 80 0.68 9.60 -4.07
CA GLY A 80 2.00 10.26 -4.06
C GLY A 80 2.49 10.82 -5.40
N SER A 81 1.88 10.41 -6.51
CA SER A 81 2.37 10.75 -7.84
C SER A 81 1.88 12.11 -8.31
N THR A 82 2.72 12.81 -9.06
CA THR A 82 2.35 14.04 -9.80
C THR A 82 1.30 13.77 -10.88
N GLU A 83 1.29 12.56 -11.44
CA GLU A 83 0.19 12.06 -12.27
C GLU A 83 -1.09 11.90 -11.44
N ARG A 84 -2.22 12.43 -11.92
CA ARG A 84 -3.50 12.30 -11.22
C ARG A 84 -3.94 10.83 -11.11
N PRO A 85 -4.63 10.45 -10.02
CA PRO A 85 -5.27 9.14 -9.89
C PRO A 85 -6.15 8.83 -11.09
N GLN A 86 -5.98 7.64 -11.66
CA GLN A 86 -6.71 7.22 -12.86
C GLN A 86 -8.21 7.10 -12.54
N PRO A 87 -9.11 7.82 -13.24
CA PRO A 87 -10.54 7.83 -12.90
C PRO A 87 -11.17 6.44 -12.85
N ALA A 88 -10.76 5.52 -13.74
CA ALA A 88 -11.24 4.15 -13.74
C ALA A 88 -10.85 3.35 -12.48
N ARG A 89 -9.67 3.61 -11.88
CA ARG A 89 -9.25 2.96 -10.64
C ARG A 89 -10.02 3.52 -9.44
N VAL A 90 -10.24 4.83 -9.41
CA VAL A 90 -11.05 5.50 -8.38
C VAL A 90 -12.49 5.00 -8.40
N ALA A 91 -13.12 4.98 -9.58
CA ALA A 91 -14.48 4.45 -9.74
C ALA A 91 -14.58 2.97 -9.34
N ARG A 92 -13.54 2.17 -9.64
CA ARG A 92 -13.48 0.78 -9.19
C ARG A 92 -13.41 0.68 -7.66
N LEU A 93 -12.59 1.51 -6.99
CA LEU A 93 -12.50 1.52 -5.54
C LEU A 93 -13.83 1.92 -4.90
N ALA A 94 -14.49 2.96 -5.43
CA ALA A 94 -15.82 3.37 -4.98
C ALA A 94 -16.86 2.24 -5.14
N ALA A 95 -16.80 1.48 -6.24
CA ALA A 95 -17.67 0.31 -6.42
C ALA A 95 -17.38 -0.81 -5.40
N VAL A 96 -16.11 -1.01 -5.02
CA VAL A 96 -15.74 -1.97 -3.96
C VAL A 96 -16.23 -1.49 -2.58
N VAL A 97 -16.11 -0.19 -2.28
CA VAL A 97 -16.68 0.43 -1.07
C VAL A 97 -18.17 0.15 -0.97
N GLN A 98 -18.92 0.41 -2.04
CA GLN A 98 -20.36 0.11 -2.10
C GLN A 98 -20.63 -1.38 -1.93
N ARG A 99 -19.84 -2.25 -2.58
CA ARG A 99 -20.01 -3.70 -2.50
C ARG A 99 -19.81 -4.25 -1.09
N CYS A 100 -18.85 -3.70 -0.35
CA CYS A 100 -18.54 -4.08 1.02
C CYS A 100 -19.43 -3.35 2.04
N GLN A 101 -20.25 -2.38 1.61
CA GLN A 101 -20.97 -1.45 2.49
C GLN A 101 -20.03 -0.82 3.52
N ALA A 102 -18.83 -0.45 3.07
CA ALA A 102 -17.72 -0.13 3.96
C ALA A 102 -17.98 1.17 4.73
N PRO A 103 -17.67 1.24 6.04
CA PRO A 103 -17.81 2.46 6.81
C PRO A 103 -16.70 3.48 6.50
N LEU A 104 -15.57 3.01 5.99
CA LEU A 104 -14.41 3.78 5.54
C LEU A 104 -13.62 2.94 4.53
N VAL A 105 -12.67 3.58 3.86
CA VAL A 105 -11.72 2.94 2.95
C VAL A 105 -10.32 3.47 3.25
N SER A 106 -9.29 2.65 3.09
CA SER A 106 -7.90 3.06 3.27
C SER A 106 -7.10 2.97 1.97
N GLU A 107 -6.04 3.76 1.87
CA GLU A 107 -5.06 3.73 0.77
C GLU A 107 -3.72 4.30 1.24
N HIS A 108 -2.65 3.97 0.52
CA HIS A 108 -1.31 4.42 0.84
C HIS A 108 -0.97 5.83 0.35
N VAL A 109 -0.23 6.57 1.18
CA VAL A 109 0.54 7.75 0.79
C VAL A 109 1.82 7.27 0.09
N ALA A 110 1.65 6.78 -1.14
CA ALA A 110 2.73 6.18 -1.91
C ALA A 110 2.63 6.53 -3.40
N MET A 111 3.75 6.39 -4.10
CA MET A 111 3.75 6.28 -5.55
C MET A 111 3.73 4.80 -5.95
N VAL A 112 2.93 4.45 -6.93
CA VAL A 112 3.00 3.16 -7.65
C VAL A 112 3.24 3.37 -9.15
N ARG A 113 3.24 4.63 -9.62
CA ARG A 113 3.51 4.99 -11.01
C ARG A 113 4.16 6.37 -11.14
N ALA A 114 4.95 6.56 -12.18
CA ALA A 114 5.40 7.86 -12.65
C ALA A 114 5.99 7.74 -14.07
N GLY A 115 5.94 8.81 -14.86
CA GLY A 115 6.42 8.82 -16.24
C GLY A 115 5.69 7.82 -17.15
N GLY A 116 4.42 7.52 -16.87
CA GLY A 116 3.65 6.50 -17.58
C GLY A 116 4.05 5.05 -17.31
N LEU A 117 4.90 4.80 -16.32
CA LEU A 117 5.36 3.46 -15.91
C LEU A 117 4.75 3.07 -14.56
N GLU A 118 4.39 1.80 -14.39
CA GLU A 118 4.05 1.24 -13.08
C GLU A 118 5.32 0.73 -12.39
N ALA A 119 5.48 0.99 -11.10
CA ALA A 119 6.55 0.44 -10.29
C ALA A 119 6.29 -1.02 -9.89
N GLY A 120 5.04 -1.46 -9.90
CA GLY A 120 4.61 -2.79 -9.45
C GLY A 120 4.51 -2.93 -7.92
N HIS A 121 4.89 -1.91 -7.16
CA HIS A 121 4.72 -1.83 -5.71
C HIS A 121 4.76 -0.37 -5.23
N LEU A 122 4.55 -0.18 -3.93
CA LEU A 122 4.62 1.11 -3.26
C LEU A 122 6.07 1.63 -3.25
N LEU A 123 6.22 2.89 -3.63
CA LEU A 123 7.44 3.67 -3.56
C LEU A 123 7.18 4.89 -2.66
N PRO A 124 8.21 5.36 -1.94
CA PRO A 124 8.05 6.46 -0.99
C PRO A 124 7.74 7.75 -1.73
N VAL A 125 7.01 8.65 -1.09
CA VAL A 125 6.79 10.03 -1.58
C VAL A 125 7.90 10.92 -1.01
N PRO A 126 8.44 11.89 -1.76
CA PRO A 126 9.30 12.89 -1.15
C PRO A 126 8.54 13.66 -0.08
N LEU A 127 9.10 13.78 1.11
CA LEU A 127 8.48 14.46 2.24
C LEU A 127 8.77 15.96 2.16
N THR A 128 8.32 16.59 1.08
CA THR A 128 8.46 18.03 0.82
C THR A 128 7.12 18.74 0.85
N ARG A 129 7.15 20.06 1.08
CA ARG A 129 5.96 20.94 0.98
C ARG A 129 5.28 20.84 -0.38
N GLN A 130 6.08 20.73 -1.43
CA GLN A 130 5.62 20.64 -2.80
C GLN A 130 4.91 19.31 -3.06
N ALA A 131 5.54 18.19 -2.67
CA ALA A 131 4.93 16.87 -2.80
C ALA A 131 3.67 16.74 -1.94
N LEU A 132 3.65 17.32 -0.74
CA LEU A 132 2.45 17.41 0.09
C LEU A 132 1.28 18.09 -0.65
N GLY A 133 1.56 19.19 -1.38
CA GLY A 133 0.56 19.85 -2.22
C GLY A 133 -0.05 18.93 -3.29
N VAL A 134 0.78 18.11 -3.92
CA VAL A 134 0.34 17.09 -4.89
C VAL A 134 -0.55 16.05 -4.23
N VAL A 135 -0.11 15.46 -3.11
CA VAL A 135 -0.87 14.44 -2.38
C VAL A 135 -2.22 15.00 -1.90
N VAL A 136 -2.24 16.21 -1.35
CA VAL A 136 -3.50 16.89 -0.95
C VAL A 136 -4.47 17.00 -2.12
N GLY A 137 -4.00 17.41 -3.30
CA GLY A 137 -4.82 17.52 -4.51
C GLY A 137 -5.40 16.16 -4.93
N ASN A 138 -4.58 15.11 -4.90
CA ASN A 138 -4.99 13.75 -5.25
C ASN A 138 -5.98 13.16 -4.24
N VAL A 139 -5.73 13.32 -2.94
CA VAL A 139 -6.62 12.86 -1.86
C VAL A 139 -7.97 13.53 -1.97
N ARG A 140 -8.04 14.85 -2.21
CA ARG A 140 -9.32 15.56 -2.41
C ARG A 140 -10.09 15.04 -3.62
N ALA A 141 -9.40 14.81 -4.74
CA ALA A 141 -10.01 14.28 -5.95
C ALA A 141 -10.60 12.88 -5.74
N VAL A 142 -9.89 12.02 -5.01
CA VAL A 142 -10.36 10.66 -4.70
C VAL A 142 -11.49 10.68 -3.68
N THR A 143 -11.35 11.44 -2.60
CA THR A 143 -12.35 11.53 -1.51
C THR A 143 -13.72 11.98 -2.04
N ALA A 144 -13.74 12.89 -3.02
CA ALA A 144 -14.98 13.35 -3.66
C ALA A 144 -15.80 12.21 -4.33
N GLU A 145 -15.15 11.12 -4.75
CA GLU A 145 -15.79 10.01 -5.47
C GLU A 145 -16.17 8.83 -4.56
N LEU A 146 -15.56 8.72 -3.37
CA LEU A 146 -15.69 7.52 -2.51
C LEU A 146 -17.00 7.48 -1.71
N GLY A 147 -17.55 8.64 -1.32
CA GLY A 147 -18.77 8.74 -0.52
C GLY A 147 -18.64 8.28 0.95
N VAL A 148 -17.45 7.86 1.38
CA VAL A 148 -17.12 7.46 2.76
C VAL A 148 -15.76 8.07 3.16
N PRO A 149 -15.43 8.15 4.46
CA PRO A 149 -14.12 8.61 4.91
C PRO A 149 -12.96 7.81 4.31
N LEU A 150 -11.92 8.51 3.88
CA LEU A 150 -10.66 7.94 3.42
C LEU A 150 -9.63 7.99 4.56
N ALA A 151 -9.01 6.85 4.86
CA ALA A 151 -7.87 6.73 5.77
C ALA A 151 -6.57 6.57 4.98
N LEU A 152 -5.52 7.29 5.38
CA LEU A 152 -4.24 7.33 4.66
C LEU A 152 -3.15 6.64 5.46
N GLU A 153 -2.51 5.67 4.83
CA GLU A 153 -1.43 4.88 5.43
C GLU A 153 -0.07 5.37 4.96
N HIS A 154 0.90 5.43 5.87
CA HIS A 154 2.29 5.67 5.51
C HIS A 154 2.98 4.33 5.18
N PRO A 155 3.66 4.21 4.04
CA PRO A 155 4.35 2.97 3.67
C PRO A 155 5.72 2.88 4.35
N ALA A 156 6.22 1.66 4.59
CA ALA A 156 7.66 1.45 4.72
C ALA A 156 8.36 1.56 3.38
N SER A 157 9.62 1.99 3.39
CA SER A 157 10.47 1.93 2.21
C SER A 157 11.92 1.60 2.53
N LEU A 158 12.63 1.02 1.56
CA LEU A 158 14.08 0.88 1.63
C LEU A 158 14.82 2.16 1.18
N LEU A 159 14.09 3.07 0.54
CA LEU A 159 14.58 4.34 0.00
C LEU A 159 14.02 5.52 0.81
N ARG A 160 14.80 6.61 0.89
CA ARG A 160 14.29 7.94 1.22
C ARG A 160 14.64 8.89 0.10
N TRP A 161 13.82 9.91 -0.05
CA TRP A 161 14.10 10.97 -0.99
C TRP A 161 15.21 11.87 -0.43
N PRO A 162 16.23 12.23 -1.23
CA PRO A 162 17.32 13.10 -0.79
C PRO A 162 16.84 14.49 -0.35
N ALA A 163 15.71 14.94 -0.90
CA ALA A 163 15.12 16.24 -0.64
C ALA A 163 14.12 16.28 0.53
N ASP A 164 13.96 15.19 1.30
CA ASP A 164 13.05 15.16 2.48
C ASP A 164 13.37 16.32 3.45
N ASP A 165 12.42 17.22 3.68
CA ASP A 165 12.56 18.36 4.60
C ASP A 165 11.53 18.34 5.75
N LEU A 166 10.46 17.56 5.61
CA LEU A 166 9.45 17.34 6.64
C LEU A 166 9.73 16.07 7.44
N HIS A 167 9.45 16.15 8.73
CA HIS A 167 9.36 14.95 9.55
C HIS A 167 8.16 14.10 9.07
N PRO A 168 8.27 12.76 8.97
CA PRO A 168 7.18 11.91 8.48
C PRO A 168 5.83 12.15 9.19
N ALA A 169 5.84 12.23 10.53
CA ALA A 169 4.63 12.55 11.29
C ALA A 169 4.05 13.94 10.94
N ASP A 170 4.87 14.96 10.72
CA ASP A 170 4.38 16.31 10.37
C ASP A 170 3.74 16.31 8.98
N PHE A 171 4.32 15.57 8.03
CA PHE A 171 3.75 15.39 6.70
C PHE A 171 2.35 14.77 6.77
N LEU A 172 2.17 13.70 7.56
CA LEU A 172 0.88 13.03 7.75
C LEU A 172 -0.12 13.93 8.47
N THR A 173 0.31 14.63 9.52
CA THR A 173 -0.55 15.57 10.28
C THR A 173 -1.08 16.66 9.36
N GLU A 174 -0.20 17.33 8.62
CA GLU A 174 -0.62 18.42 7.73
C GLU A 174 -1.46 17.91 6.55
N LEU A 175 -1.15 16.72 6.02
CA LEU A 175 -1.98 16.07 5.01
C LEU A 175 -3.41 15.87 5.52
N ALA A 176 -3.55 15.24 6.68
CA ALA A 176 -4.84 14.95 7.30
C ALA A 176 -5.62 16.24 7.64
N GLU A 177 -4.94 17.27 8.14
CA GLU A 177 -5.56 18.58 8.40
C GLU A 177 -6.07 19.27 7.13
N ARG A 178 -5.32 19.17 6.02
CA ARG A 178 -5.66 19.82 4.74
C ARG A 178 -6.73 19.09 3.95
N THR A 179 -6.92 17.79 4.18
CA THR A 179 -7.87 16.96 3.42
C THR A 179 -9.03 16.43 4.23
N ASP A 180 -9.01 16.62 5.55
CA ASP A 180 -9.90 15.97 6.51
C ASP A 180 -9.89 14.43 6.43
N ALA A 181 -8.80 13.87 5.88
CA ALA A 181 -8.62 12.43 5.84
C ALA A 181 -8.30 11.89 7.24
N LEU A 182 -8.59 10.61 7.42
CA LEU A 182 -8.12 9.84 8.56
C LEU A 182 -6.74 9.27 8.25
N LEU A 183 -6.12 8.67 9.25
CA LEU A 183 -4.81 8.05 9.14
C LEU A 183 -4.87 6.58 9.58
N VAL A 184 -4.10 5.74 8.88
CA VAL A 184 -3.75 4.39 9.34
C VAL A 184 -2.31 4.45 9.83
N LEU A 185 -2.10 4.11 11.10
CA LEU A 185 -0.77 3.97 11.67
C LEU A 185 -0.34 2.52 11.51
N ASP A 186 0.62 2.25 10.65
CA ASP A 186 1.27 0.94 10.62
C ASP A 186 2.51 0.93 11.53
N VAL A 187 2.46 0.15 12.62
CA VAL A 187 3.60 0.03 13.55
C VAL A 187 4.68 -0.91 13.05
N ALA A 188 4.38 -1.79 12.09
CA ALA A 188 5.39 -2.60 11.39
C ALA A 188 6.16 -1.73 10.38
N ASN A 189 5.47 -0.83 9.67
CA ASN A 189 6.15 0.17 8.83
C ASN A 189 7.04 1.09 9.67
N LEU A 190 6.56 1.56 10.84
CA LEU A 190 7.37 2.34 11.77
C LEU A 190 8.60 1.57 12.28
N HIS A 191 8.46 0.26 12.52
CA HIS A 191 9.57 -0.61 12.87
C HIS A 191 10.60 -0.70 11.75
N ALA A 192 10.14 -0.89 10.51
CA ALA A 192 10.98 -0.92 9.33
C ALA A 192 11.75 0.39 9.14
N ASP A 193 11.09 1.54 9.30
CA ASP A 193 11.73 2.86 9.16
C ASP A 193 12.74 3.15 10.27
N ARG A 194 12.47 2.70 11.50
CA ARG A 194 13.46 2.75 12.59
C ARG A 194 14.73 2.00 12.20
N HIS A 195 14.59 0.78 11.68
CA HIS A 195 15.73 -0.07 11.35
C HIS A 195 16.47 0.44 10.11
N ASN A 196 15.74 0.80 9.05
CA ASN A 196 16.31 1.15 7.76
C ASN A 196 16.83 2.58 7.69
N HIS A 197 16.24 3.51 8.45
CA HIS A 197 16.49 4.95 8.32
C HIS A 197 16.79 5.66 9.64
N GLY A 198 16.77 4.94 10.77
CA GLY A 198 17.04 5.52 12.08
C GLY A 198 15.94 6.47 12.58
N LEU A 199 14.71 6.36 12.05
CA LEU A 199 13.59 7.14 12.56
C LEU A 199 13.34 6.80 14.03
N ASP A 200 13.21 7.83 14.88
CA ASP A 200 12.86 7.68 16.29
C ASP A 200 11.34 7.44 16.43
N PRO A 201 10.89 6.23 16.82
CA PRO A 201 9.48 5.92 16.93
C PRO A 201 8.76 6.74 18.01
N ALA A 202 9.44 7.05 19.13
CA ALA A 202 8.82 7.81 20.21
C ALA A 202 8.49 9.22 19.73
N ARG A 203 9.47 9.89 19.08
CA ARG A 203 9.27 11.21 18.48
C ARG A 203 8.21 11.21 17.38
N PHE A 204 8.13 10.13 16.58
CA PHE A 204 7.08 9.98 15.58
C PHE A 204 5.69 9.90 16.22
N LEU A 205 5.51 9.00 17.20
CA LEU A 205 4.24 8.80 17.89
C LEU A 205 3.79 10.02 18.71
N ASP A 206 4.72 10.79 19.28
CA ASP A 206 4.44 12.03 20.02
C ASP A 206 3.89 13.16 19.13
N ARG A 207 4.06 13.05 17.81
CA ARG A 207 3.68 14.08 16.83
C ARG A 207 2.43 13.74 16.01
N LEU A 208 1.91 12.52 16.16
CA LEU A 208 0.72 12.09 15.43
C LEU A 208 -0.55 12.75 15.98
N PRO A 209 -1.52 13.08 15.10
CA PRO A 209 -2.83 13.56 15.52
C PRO A 209 -3.68 12.34 15.89
N TRP A 210 -3.58 11.90 17.14
CA TRP A 210 -4.25 10.66 17.61
C TRP A 210 -5.75 10.65 17.34
N GLU A 211 -6.40 11.81 17.40
CA GLU A 211 -7.80 12.03 17.05
C GLU A 211 -8.12 11.93 15.56
N ARG A 212 -7.16 11.57 14.70
CA ARG A 212 -7.36 11.25 13.27
C ARG A 212 -6.95 9.82 12.93
N ILE A 213 -6.42 9.06 13.88
CA ILE A 213 -6.04 7.66 13.66
C ILE A 213 -7.31 6.81 13.61
N ALA A 214 -7.63 6.26 12.44
CA ALA A 214 -8.77 5.39 12.24
C ALA A 214 -8.52 4.00 12.85
N TYR A 215 -7.35 3.43 12.57
CA TYR A 215 -6.92 2.13 13.08
C TYR A 215 -5.41 1.94 12.87
N VAL A 216 -4.87 0.86 13.43
CA VAL A 216 -3.44 0.50 13.38
C VAL A 216 -3.24 -0.81 12.64
N HIS A 217 -2.23 -0.86 11.77
CA HIS A 217 -1.73 -2.11 11.21
C HIS A 217 -0.60 -2.68 12.05
N VAL A 218 -0.60 -4.00 12.17
CA VAL A 218 0.45 -4.80 12.78
C VAL A 218 0.77 -5.92 11.80
N ALA A 219 2.02 -5.98 11.37
CA ALA A 219 2.51 -7.02 10.48
C ALA A 219 3.87 -7.54 10.97
N GLY A 220 4.38 -8.55 10.28
CA GLY A 220 5.73 -9.05 10.50
C GLY A 220 6.54 -9.15 9.22
N GLY A 221 7.83 -8.91 9.39
CA GLY A 221 8.82 -8.84 8.34
C GLY A 221 10.07 -9.65 8.65
N VAL A 222 11.11 -9.44 7.85
CA VAL A 222 12.36 -10.18 7.96
C VAL A 222 13.54 -9.27 7.69
N GLU A 223 14.64 -9.49 8.40
CA GLU A 223 15.91 -8.84 8.10
C GLU A 223 16.65 -9.60 6.99
N HIS A 224 17.08 -8.89 5.97
CA HIS A 224 17.85 -9.42 4.85
C HIS A 224 18.92 -8.40 4.46
N ASP A 225 20.18 -8.83 4.35
CA ASP A 225 21.32 -7.98 4.02
C ASP A 225 21.43 -6.69 4.86
N GLY A 226 21.14 -6.79 6.17
CA GLY A 226 21.20 -5.67 7.11
C GLY A 226 20.10 -4.63 6.92
N ARG A 227 19.00 -5.01 6.26
CA ARG A 227 17.81 -4.19 6.05
C ARG A 227 16.57 -4.94 6.48
N TYR A 228 15.63 -4.26 7.11
CA TYR A 228 14.35 -4.84 7.46
C TYR A 228 13.37 -4.70 6.30
N HIS A 229 12.82 -5.83 5.85
CA HIS A 229 11.79 -5.88 4.82
C HIS A 229 10.45 -6.18 5.48
N ASP A 230 9.51 -5.25 5.39
CA ASP A 230 8.16 -5.47 5.90
C ASP A 230 7.32 -6.28 4.91
N THR A 231 7.50 -7.60 4.96
CA THR A 231 6.92 -8.51 3.96
C THR A 231 5.47 -8.88 4.21
N HIS A 232 4.97 -8.68 5.43
CA HIS A 232 3.68 -9.15 5.94
C HIS A 232 3.52 -10.68 5.87
N ARG A 233 4.63 -11.41 5.72
CA ARG A 233 4.67 -12.88 5.55
C ARG A 233 5.29 -13.61 6.73
N HIS A 234 5.87 -12.88 7.67
CA HIS A 234 6.58 -13.44 8.80
C HIS A 234 5.84 -13.16 10.11
N PRO A 235 5.97 -14.02 11.14
CA PRO A 235 5.38 -13.78 12.46
C PRO A 235 5.67 -12.36 12.98
N VAL A 236 4.71 -11.76 13.68
CA VAL A 236 4.90 -10.42 14.28
C VAL A 236 6.06 -10.44 15.27
N PRO A 237 7.13 -9.63 15.06
CA PRO A 237 8.23 -9.56 16.01
C PRO A 237 7.80 -8.93 17.34
N PRO A 238 8.39 -9.33 18.49
CA PRO A 238 8.12 -8.69 19.78
C PRO A 238 8.29 -7.17 19.76
N ALA A 239 9.31 -6.67 19.05
CA ALA A 239 9.56 -5.24 18.93
C ALA A 239 8.43 -4.45 18.24
N VAL A 240 7.64 -5.09 17.36
CA VAL A 240 6.45 -4.49 16.76
C VAL A 240 5.30 -4.45 17.77
N LEU A 241 5.14 -5.50 18.59
CA LEU A 241 4.18 -5.50 19.70
C LEU A 241 4.52 -4.46 20.77
N ASP A 242 5.81 -4.20 21.01
CA ASP A 242 6.26 -3.14 21.92
C ASP A 242 5.88 -1.74 21.39
N LEU A 243 6.04 -1.51 20.08
CA LEU A 243 5.58 -0.27 19.42
C LEU A 243 4.07 -0.14 19.46
N LEU A 244 3.35 -1.23 19.25
CA LEU A 244 1.89 -1.25 19.42
C LEU A 244 1.50 -0.85 20.85
N ALA A 245 2.17 -1.42 21.87
CA ALA A 245 1.90 -1.07 23.26
C ALA A 245 2.17 0.42 23.54
N GLU A 246 3.19 1.00 22.91
CA GLU A 246 3.53 2.42 23.00
C GLU A 246 2.49 3.33 22.31
N ALA A 247 1.95 2.90 21.18
CA ALA A 247 0.86 3.56 20.49
C ALA A 247 -0.43 3.54 21.32
N VAL A 248 -0.79 2.38 21.90
CA VAL A 248 -1.99 2.25 22.74
C VAL A 248 -1.88 3.11 24.00
N ARG A 249 -0.67 3.26 24.60
CA ARG A 249 -0.46 4.16 25.75
C ARG A 249 -0.69 5.65 25.43
N ARG A 250 -0.43 6.07 24.19
CA ARG A 250 -0.58 7.48 23.75
C ARG A 250 -1.98 7.80 23.27
N CYS A 251 -2.65 6.81 22.68
CA CYS A 251 -3.97 7.01 22.11
C CYS A 251 -4.99 7.31 23.23
N PRO A 252 -5.70 8.46 23.19
CA PRO A 252 -6.65 8.83 24.24
C PRO A 252 -7.98 8.06 24.14
N HIS A 253 -8.18 7.27 23.09
CA HIS A 253 -9.37 6.45 22.88
C HIS A 253 -8.98 4.98 22.65
N ARG A 254 -9.99 4.09 22.63
CA ARG A 254 -9.74 2.70 22.24
C ARG A 254 -9.23 2.67 20.80
N LEU A 255 -8.06 2.08 20.61
CA LEU A 255 -7.38 2.01 19.33
C LEU A 255 -7.81 0.73 18.60
N PRO A 256 -8.43 0.82 17.42
CA PRO A 256 -8.70 -0.36 16.60
C PRO A 256 -7.39 -0.83 15.97
N VAL A 257 -7.13 -2.14 15.99
CA VAL A 257 -5.84 -2.71 15.58
C VAL A 257 -6.07 -3.95 14.76
N MET A 258 -5.40 -4.03 13.62
CA MET A 258 -5.50 -5.12 12.68
C MET A 258 -4.19 -5.85 12.52
N LEU A 259 -4.26 -7.19 12.57
CA LEU A 259 -3.16 -8.05 12.14
C LEU A 259 -3.20 -8.29 10.63
N GLU A 260 -2.09 -8.00 9.95
CA GLU A 260 -1.88 -8.26 8.53
C GLU A 260 -1.02 -9.51 8.28
N ARG A 261 -1.47 -10.33 7.32
CA ARG A 261 -0.76 -11.53 6.85
C ARG A 261 -1.04 -11.73 5.37
N ASP A 262 -0.05 -11.48 4.52
CA ASP A 262 -0.19 -11.46 3.06
C ASP A 262 0.36 -12.68 2.32
N GLY A 263 1.04 -13.56 3.03
CA GLY A 263 1.56 -14.80 2.48
C GLY A 263 2.20 -15.64 3.57
N ASP A 264 2.78 -16.79 3.17
CA ASP A 264 3.31 -17.81 4.08
C ASP A 264 2.36 -18.10 5.25
N TYR A 265 1.07 -18.22 4.92
CA TYR A 265 -0.02 -18.29 5.87
C TYR A 265 0.21 -19.41 6.90
N PRO A 266 0.22 -19.09 8.22
CA PRO A 266 0.45 -20.09 9.24
C PRO A 266 -0.73 -21.06 9.36
N SER A 267 -0.56 -22.09 10.17
CA SER A 267 -1.70 -22.93 10.59
C SER A 267 -2.76 -22.09 11.32
N ALA A 268 -3.99 -22.60 11.43
CA ALA A 268 -5.04 -21.93 12.19
C ALA A 268 -4.62 -21.63 13.64
N ALA A 269 -3.89 -22.56 14.28
CA ALA A 269 -3.35 -22.35 15.62
C ALA A 269 -2.31 -21.23 15.66
N GLY A 270 -1.43 -21.15 14.65
CA GLY A 270 -0.45 -20.06 14.53
C GLY A 270 -1.11 -18.71 14.31
N MET A 271 -2.10 -18.62 13.40
CA MET A 271 -2.84 -17.39 13.16
C MET A 271 -3.60 -16.91 14.40
N ASN A 272 -4.26 -17.82 15.12
CA ASN A 272 -4.95 -17.49 16.36
C ASN A 272 -3.97 -17.00 17.45
N ALA A 273 -2.80 -17.62 17.57
CA ALA A 273 -1.79 -17.18 18.53
C ALA A 273 -1.31 -15.74 18.26
N GLU A 274 -1.12 -15.36 16.99
CA GLU A 274 -0.76 -13.98 16.64
C GLU A 274 -1.89 -12.99 16.93
N LEU A 275 -3.15 -13.34 16.60
CA LEU A 275 -4.32 -12.53 16.95
C LEU A 275 -4.47 -12.36 18.47
N ASP A 276 -4.26 -13.43 19.23
CA ASP A 276 -4.32 -13.41 20.69
C ASP A 276 -3.20 -12.56 21.29
N ALA A 277 -2.00 -12.55 20.70
CA ALA A 277 -0.91 -11.68 21.12
C ALA A 277 -1.26 -10.19 20.93
N VAL A 278 -1.83 -9.83 19.77
CA VAL A 278 -2.32 -8.46 19.51
C VAL A 278 -3.43 -8.10 20.51
N ALA A 279 -4.43 -8.97 20.70
CA ALA A 279 -5.51 -8.76 21.66
C ALA A 279 -4.98 -8.58 23.10
N GLY A 280 -3.95 -9.34 23.48
CA GLY A 280 -3.25 -9.23 24.75
C GLY A 280 -2.73 -7.81 25.01
N VAL A 281 -2.07 -7.19 24.02
CA VAL A 281 -1.58 -5.80 24.14
C VAL A 281 -2.73 -4.82 24.37
N LEU A 282 -3.84 -4.96 23.66
CA LEU A 282 -5.03 -4.09 23.81
C LEU A 282 -5.68 -4.22 25.19
N SER A 283 -5.64 -5.42 25.78
CA SER A 283 -6.24 -5.69 27.09
C SER A 283 -5.42 -5.10 28.25
N VAL A 284 -4.09 -5.22 28.22
CA VAL A 284 -3.20 -4.76 29.30
C VAL A 284 -3.20 -3.24 29.42
N ALA A 285 -3.22 -2.54 28.29
CA ALA A 285 -3.20 -1.09 28.24
C ALA A 285 -4.57 -0.43 28.52
N SER A 286 -5.65 -1.21 28.63
CA SER A 286 -6.97 -0.72 29.07
C SER A 286 -7.06 -0.46 30.59
N THR A 287 -5.99 -0.72 31.34
CA THR A 287 -5.87 -0.34 32.76
C THR A 287 -5.49 1.15 32.83
N PRO A 288 -6.34 2.04 33.36
CA PRO A 288 -6.07 3.47 33.30
C PRO A 288 -4.81 3.81 34.11
N ALA A 289 -3.75 4.22 33.42
CA ALA A 289 -2.66 4.95 34.05
C ALA A 289 -3.20 6.30 34.57
N PRO A 290 -2.75 6.80 35.73
CA PRO A 290 -3.15 8.12 36.20
C PRO A 290 -2.80 9.16 35.13
N ALA A 291 -3.78 9.98 34.77
CA ALA A 291 -3.63 11.00 33.74
C ALA A 291 -2.38 11.85 34.02
N PRO A 292 -1.44 12.01 33.07
CA PRO A 292 -0.40 13.00 33.21
C PRO A 292 -1.09 14.37 33.32
N SER A 293 -0.71 15.16 34.33
CA SER A 293 -1.23 16.51 34.51
C SER A 293 -1.03 17.28 33.21
N ALA A 294 -2.14 17.72 32.59
CA ALA A 294 -2.10 18.60 31.43
C ALA A 294 -1.38 19.89 31.82
N ARG A 295 -0.07 19.94 31.58
CA ARG A 295 0.60 21.22 31.43
C ARG A 295 0.28 21.68 30.01
N PRO A 296 -0.35 22.86 29.82
CA PRO A 296 -0.46 23.41 28.49
C PRO A 296 0.96 23.51 27.93
N GLY A 297 1.20 22.83 26.81
CA GLY A 297 2.40 23.04 26.03
C GLY A 297 2.51 24.53 25.67
N PRO A 298 3.73 25.08 25.56
CA PRO A 298 3.88 26.48 25.16
C PRO A 298 3.16 26.68 23.81
N PRO A 299 2.45 27.80 23.62
CA PRO A 299 1.87 28.09 22.32
C PRO A 299 2.98 28.09 21.27
N PHE A 300 2.79 27.32 20.20
CA PHE A 300 3.66 27.40 19.02
C PHE A 300 3.65 28.85 18.51
N PRO A 301 4.81 29.44 18.17
CA PRO A 301 4.86 30.81 17.70
C PRO A 301 4.07 30.94 16.39
N ASP A 302 3.15 31.90 16.39
CA ASP A 302 2.41 32.36 15.22
C ASP A 302 3.41 32.87 14.17
N SER A 303 3.58 32.12 13.08
CA SER A 303 4.47 32.49 11.98
C SER A 303 3.92 33.63 11.10
N ARG A 304 3.03 34.48 11.62
CA ARG A 304 2.48 35.67 10.94
C ARG A 304 2.67 37.00 11.66
N GLN A 305 3.59 37.12 12.61
CA GLN A 305 4.02 38.42 13.12
C GLN A 305 5.47 38.72 12.75
N ALA A 306 5.67 39.10 11.48
CA ALA A 306 6.80 39.92 11.12
C ALA A 306 6.64 41.29 11.79
N ALA A 307 7.63 41.66 12.61
CA ALA A 307 7.73 42.96 13.22
C ALA A 307 7.70 44.06 12.15
N LYS A 308 6.85 45.09 12.36
CA LYS A 308 6.93 46.35 11.62
C LYS A 308 8.30 47.00 11.90
N PRO A 309 9.11 47.36 10.89
CA PRO A 309 10.20 48.28 11.11
C PRO A 309 9.64 49.69 11.20
N ALA A 310 10.01 50.41 12.26
CA ALA A 310 9.90 51.86 12.31
C ALA A 310 10.81 52.46 11.22
N GLY A 311 10.28 53.45 10.49
CA GLY A 311 10.96 54.04 9.33
C GLY A 311 12.17 54.91 9.68
N GLY A 312 13.04 55.09 8.68
CA GLY A 312 13.99 56.21 8.63
C GLY A 312 15.30 55.91 7.89
N ALA A 313 15.42 56.39 6.63
CA ALA A 313 16.63 56.51 5.79
C ALA A 313 17.33 55.19 5.36
N ASN A 314 17.71 54.94 4.10
CA ASN A 314 18.19 55.81 3.03
C ASN A 314 17.89 55.15 1.65
N ALA A 315 17.45 55.93 0.66
CA ALA A 315 16.93 55.47 -0.64
C ALA A 315 17.98 55.18 -1.73
N ALA A 316 19.15 54.61 -1.41
CA ALA A 316 20.20 54.44 -2.42
C ALA A 316 21.19 53.29 -2.16
N GLN A 317 20.72 52.10 -1.76
CA GLN A 317 21.60 50.92 -1.66
C GLN A 317 20.88 49.55 -1.66
N GLN A 318 19.71 49.44 -2.27
CA GLN A 318 18.98 48.18 -2.40
C GLN A 318 18.74 47.87 -3.89
N LEU A 319 19.84 47.62 -4.59
CA LEU A 319 19.82 46.91 -5.86
C LEU A 319 20.45 45.53 -5.60
N ASP A 320 19.67 44.52 -5.97
CA ASP A 320 19.99 43.10 -6.05
C ASP A 320 19.85 42.23 -4.77
N LEU A 321 19.35 41.01 -4.97
CA LEU A 321 18.82 40.03 -3.99
C LEU A 321 17.33 40.17 -3.61
N ALA A 322 16.45 40.34 -4.59
CA ALA A 322 15.14 39.69 -4.50
C ALA A 322 15.33 38.22 -4.90
N ALA A 323 15.29 37.30 -3.94
CA ALA A 323 15.23 35.88 -4.28
C ALA A 323 13.93 35.64 -5.05
N GLU A 324 14.03 35.27 -6.33
CA GLU A 324 12.90 34.82 -7.13
C GLU A 324 12.23 33.67 -6.37
N GLN A 325 10.96 33.85 -5.99
CA GLN A 325 10.15 32.72 -5.53
C GLN A 325 9.95 31.78 -6.73
N PRO A 326 10.22 30.47 -6.58
CA PRO A 326 10.11 29.55 -7.70
C PRO A 326 8.67 29.53 -8.26
N ASP A 327 8.54 29.37 -9.58
CA ASP A 327 7.25 29.15 -10.25
C ASP A 327 6.66 27.79 -9.80
N PRO A 328 5.50 27.74 -9.13
CA PRO A 328 4.90 26.48 -8.68
C PRO A 328 4.65 25.47 -9.80
N ALA A 329 4.40 25.96 -11.02
CA ALA A 329 4.23 25.09 -12.18
C ALA A 329 5.57 24.50 -12.65
N ALA A 330 6.68 25.23 -12.49
CA ALA A 330 8.03 24.73 -12.77
C ALA A 330 8.43 23.69 -11.73
N GLU A 331 8.27 23.98 -10.44
CA GLU A 331 8.54 23.02 -9.36
C GLU A 331 7.80 21.70 -9.61
N GLN A 332 6.50 21.76 -9.92
CA GLN A 332 5.70 20.56 -10.18
C GLN A 332 6.19 19.76 -11.40
N ARG A 333 6.72 20.42 -12.44
CA ARG A 333 7.36 19.74 -13.58
C ARG A 333 8.65 19.04 -13.17
N ASP A 334 9.45 19.66 -12.33
CA ASP A 334 10.72 19.10 -11.85
C ASP A 334 10.46 17.87 -10.98
N LEU A 335 9.54 17.95 -10.03
CA LEU A 335 9.13 16.79 -9.22
C LEU A 335 8.58 15.66 -10.10
N ALA A 336 7.81 15.97 -11.15
CA ALA A 336 7.30 14.95 -12.06
C ALA A 336 8.43 14.23 -12.82
N ALA A 337 9.46 14.99 -13.24
CA ALA A 337 10.65 14.43 -13.88
C ALA A 337 11.44 13.53 -12.91
N GLU A 338 11.68 13.99 -11.68
CA GLU A 338 12.38 13.22 -10.66
C GLU A 338 11.66 11.91 -10.30
N GLN A 339 10.34 11.95 -10.13
CA GLN A 339 9.52 10.75 -9.90
C GLN A 339 9.62 9.78 -11.09
N ALA A 340 9.55 10.30 -12.33
CA ALA A 340 9.66 9.49 -13.53
C ALA A 340 11.04 8.84 -13.66
N ASP A 341 12.11 9.56 -13.33
CA ASP A 341 13.48 9.05 -13.37
C ASP A 341 13.71 7.96 -12.32
N LEU A 342 13.20 8.14 -11.10
CA LEU A 342 13.25 7.10 -10.07
C LEU A 342 12.54 5.81 -10.53
N VAL A 343 11.31 5.92 -11.02
CA VAL A 343 10.56 4.74 -11.49
C VAL A 343 11.28 4.09 -12.67
N ARG A 344 11.76 4.87 -13.65
CA ARG A 344 12.48 4.36 -14.81
C ARG A 344 13.78 3.64 -14.43
N GLY A 345 14.56 4.20 -13.52
CA GLY A 345 15.79 3.58 -13.01
C GLY A 345 15.52 2.28 -12.27
N LEU A 346 14.43 2.21 -11.50
CA LEU A 346 14.06 1.00 -10.76
C LEU A 346 13.54 -0.12 -11.66
N VAL A 347 12.67 0.17 -12.65
CA VAL A 347 11.92 -0.90 -13.33
C VAL A 347 12.12 -1.00 -14.85
N ALA A 348 12.71 0.01 -15.50
CA ALA A 348 12.78 0.08 -16.97
C ALA A 348 14.21 0.27 -17.51
N GLY A 349 15.24 -0.01 -16.69
CA GLY A 349 16.63 0.01 -17.13
C GLY A 349 17.16 1.40 -17.43
N GLY A 350 16.49 2.45 -16.93
CA GLY A 350 17.02 3.80 -16.96
C GLY A 350 18.25 3.96 -16.06
N PRO A 351 19.00 5.07 -16.20
CA PRO A 351 20.08 5.39 -15.28
C PRO A 351 19.53 5.58 -13.86
N ASP A 352 20.33 5.20 -12.87
CA ASP A 352 20.04 5.48 -11.47
C ASP A 352 20.10 7.00 -11.22
N PRO A 353 19.09 7.60 -10.55
CA PRO A 353 19.15 9.01 -10.21
C PRO A 353 20.29 9.29 -9.23
N ALA A 354 21.20 10.19 -9.62
CA ALA A 354 22.49 10.39 -8.95
C ALA A 354 22.39 10.80 -7.46
N ALA A 355 21.26 11.39 -7.06
CA ALA A 355 21.06 11.87 -5.69
C ALA A 355 20.75 10.74 -4.68
N PHE A 356 20.36 9.55 -5.15
CA PHE A 356 20.01 8.43 -4.28
C PHE A 356 21.21 7.53 -3.99
N ASP A 357 21.19 6.87 -2.82
CA ASP A 357 22.15 5.83 -2.45
C ASP A 357 22.02 4.62 -3.42
N PRO A 358 23.08 4.29 -4.18
CA PRO A 358 23.05 3.17 -5.13
C PRO A 358 22.74 1.82 -4.49
N ALA A 359 23.18 1.58 -3.26
CA ALA A 359 22.92 0.33 -2.56
C ALA A 359 21.44 0.20 -2.18
N ARG A 360 20.78 1.31 -1.84
CA ARG A 360 19.33 1.34 -1.59
C ARG A 360 18.53 1.16 -2.87
N LEU A 361 18.95 1.79 -3.98
CA LEU A 361 18.31 1.58 -5.29
C LEU A 361 18.39 0.12 -5.73
N ALA A 362 19.56 -0.50 -5.56
CA ALA A 362 19.76 -1.92 -5.85
C ALA A 362 18.86 -2.81 -4.98
N ALA A 363 18.78 -2.56 -3.67
CA ALA A 363 17.92 -3.31 -2.75
C ALA A 363 16.44 -3.16 -3.09
N THR A 364 15.96 -1.95 -3.39
CA THR A 364 14.57 -1.73 -3.83
C THR A 364 14.29 -2.44 -5.15
N ARG A 365 15.18 -2.35 -6.13
CA ARG A 365 15.03 -3.07 -7.41
C ARG A 365 14.92 -4.58 -7.20
N ALA A 366 15.76 -5.14 -6.35
CA ALA A 366 15.71 -6.56 -6.01
C ALA A 366 14.36 -6.95 -5.37
N ALA A 367 13.87 -6.15 -4.41
CA ALA A 367 12.57 -6.37 -3.76
C ALA A 367 11.40 -6.29 -4.75
N LEU A 368 11.43 -5.33 -5.69
CA LEU A 368 10.44 -5.20 -6.75
C LEU A 368 10.45 -6.43 -7.69
N LEU A 369 11.64 -6.89 -8.07
CA LEU A 369 11.79 -8.08 -8.93
C LEU A 369 11.31 -9.36 -8.23
N ASP A 370 11.63 -9.55 -6.95
CA ASP A 370 11.12 -10.68 -6.15
C ASP A 370 9.59 -10.65 -6.09
N LYS A 371 9.00 -9.50 -5.75
CA LYS A 371 7.55 -9.35 -5.70
C LYS A 371 6.91 -9.66 -7.05
N ARG A 372 7.46 -9.12 -8.14
CA ARG A 372 6.98 -9.39 -9.50
C ARG A 372 7.08 -10.87 -9.86
N ALA A 373 8.18 -11.54 -9.50
CA ALA A 373 8.35 -12.98 -9.71
C ALA A 373 7.28 -13.78 -8.95
N ARG A 374 6.97 -13.41 -7.70
CA ARG A 374 5.93 -14.05 -6.89
C ARG A 374 4.53 -13.83 -7.47
N GLU A 375 4.21 -12.62 -7.91
CA GLU A 375 2.92 -12.34 -8.56
C GLU A 375 2.76 -13.15 -9.85
N VAL A 376 3.82 -13.25 -10.66
CA VAL A 376 3.82 -14.13 -11.84
C VAL A 376 3.63 -15.58 -11.42
N ALA A 377 4.35 -16.05 -10.41
CA ALA A 377 4.28 -17.44 -9.94
C ALA A 377 2.86 -17.84 -9.48
N ALA A 378 2.13 -16.91 -8.86
CA ALA A 378 0.75 -17.13 -8.43
C ALA A 378 -0.21 -17.36 -9.61
N VAL A 379 0.07 -16.76 -10.77
CA VAL A 379 -0.78 -16.86 -11.98
C VAL A 379 -0.26 -17.89 -12.99
N TRP A 380 1.03 -18.24 -12.88
CA TRP A 380 1.75 -19.17 -13.75
C TRP A 380 2.40 -20.32 -12.95
N PRO A 381 1.61 -21.16 -12.25
CA PRO A 381 2.14 -22.20 -11.37
C PRO A 381 2.93 -23.31 -12.07
N ALA A 382 2.72 -23.58 -13.37
CA ALA A 382 3.56 -24.53 -14.10
C ALA A 382 4.93 -23.93 -14.44
N LEU A 383 4.94 -22.69 -14.94
CA LEU A 383 6.15 -21.92 -15.20
C LEU A 383 6.99 -21.71 -13.94
N ALA A 384 6.33 -21.42 -12.81
CA ALA A 384 6.96 -21.19 -11.51
C ALA A 384 7.69 -22.41 -10.94
N ARG A 385 7.23 -23.62 -11.27
CA ARG A 385 7.85 -24.88 -10.83
C ARG A 385 9.11 -25.24 -11.62
N MET A 386 9.40 -24.53 -12.70
CA MET A 386 10.64 -24.77 -13.44
C MET A 386 11.87 -24.48 -12.58
N PRO A 387 12.96 -25.24 -12.73
CA PRO A 387 14.20 -24.99 -12.01
C PRO A 387 14.70 -23.55 -12.18
N GLY A 388 15.05 -22.91 -11.06
CA GLY A 388 15.57 -21.55 -11.01
C GLY A 388 14.62 -20.49 -11.56
N PHE A 389 13.30 -20.70 -11.50
CA PHE A 389 12.31 -19.76 -12.05
C PHE A 389 12.53 -18.33 -11.57
N ALA A 390 12.64 -18.11 -10.24
CA ALA A 390 12.76 -16.76 -9.67
C ALA A 390 13.98 -16.01 -10.24
N ASP A 391 15.17 -16.61 -10.20
CA ASP A 391 16.41 -16.00 -10.71
C ASP A 391 16.39 -15.79 -12.22
N ARG A 392 15.78 -16.72 -12.98
CA ARG A 392 15.63 -16.59 -14.42
C ARG A 392 14.66 -15.47 -14.79
N PHE A 393 13.54 -15.40 -14.08
CA PHE A 393 12.55 -14.36 -14.28
C PHE A 393 13.10 -12.99 -13.90
N ALA A 394 13.77 -12.86 -12.75
CA ALA A 394 14.39 -11.61 -12.31
C ALA A 394 15.41 -11.10 -13.33
N ARG A 395 16.28 -11.97 -13.87
CA ARG A 395 17.22 -11.60 -14.94
C ARG A 395 16.54 -11.17 -16.24
N TYR A 396 15.44 -11.83 -16.62
CA TYR A 396 14.66 -11.43 -17.79
C TYR A 396 13.97 -10.08 -17.58
N ALA A 397 13.38 -9.89 -16.40
CA ALA A 397 12.62 -8.70 -16.04
C ALA A 397 13.52 -7.49 -15.73
N ALA A 398 14.81 -7.72 -15.47
CA ALA A 398 15.78 -6.65 -15.26
C ALA A 398 15.80 -5.69 -16.47
N GLY A 399 15.30 -4.48 -16.26
CA GLY A 399 15.22 -3.45 -17.28
C GLY A 399 13.95 -3.43 -18.14
N THR A 400 12.99 -4.34 -17.90
CA THR A 400 11.69 -4.33 -18.59
C THR A 400 10.61 -3.88 -17.62
N PRO A 401 9.79 -2.86 -17.94
CA PRO A 401 8.74 -2.40 -17.04
C PRO A 401 7.69 -3.50 -16.78
N PRO A 402 7.00 -3.48 -15.62
CA PRO A 402 5.93 -4.42 -15.31
C PRO A 402 4.68 -4.15 -16.12
N HIS A 403 4.07 -5.21 -16.66
CA HIS A 403 2.78 -5.17 -17.35
C HIS A 403 1.71 -6.00 -16.64
N GLY A 404 2.02 -6.47 -15.44
CA GLY A 404 1.17 -7.31 -14.61
C GLY A 404 1.43 -8.80 -14.83
N PRO A 405 1.04 -9.65 -13.86
CA PRO A 405 1.55 -11.03 -13.77
C PRO A 405 1.16 -11.92 -14.95
N VAL A 406 -0.02 -11.72 -15.55
CA VAL A 406 -0.44 -12.45 -16.75
C VAL A 406 0.45 -12.10 -17.95
N ALA A 407 0.65 -10.80 -18.21
CA ALA A 407 1.43 -10.34 -19.36
C ALA A 407 2.92 -10.65 -19.19
N ASP A 408 3.46 -10.42 -18.00
CA ASP A 408 4.86 -10.67 -17.67
C ASP A 408 5.21 -12.16 -17.74
N GLY A 409 4.37 -13.04 -17.20
CA GLY A 409 4.58 -14.48 -17.28
C GLY A 409 4.51 -15.00 -18.71
N ARG A 410 3.61 -14.45 -19.55
CA ARG A 410 3.54 -14.77 -20.97
C ARG A 410 4.83 -14.38 -21.68
N ALA A 411 5.26 -13.13 -21.50
CA ALA A 411 6.43 -12.59 -22.18
C ALA A 411 7.71 -13.33 -21.76
N PHE A 412 7.85 -13.66 -20.47
CA PHE A 412 8.94 -14.50 -19.98
C PHE A 412 8.89 -15.93 -20.54
N ALA A 413 7.72 -16.57 -20.55
CA ALA A 413 7.56 -17.91 -21.12
C ALA A 413 7.89 -17.94 -22.62
N GLU A 414 7.51 -16.90 -23.37
CA GLU A 414 7.87 -16.75 -24.79
C GLU A 414 9.38 -16.55 -24.97
N ALA A 415 10.03 -15.73 -24.14
CA ALA A 415 11.48 -15.53 -24.17
C ALA A 415 12.26 -16.80 -23.76
N ALA A 416 11.74 -17.57 -22.80
CA ALA A 416 12.34 -18.80 -22.30
C ALA A 416 11.90 -20.07 -23.05
N ARG A 417 11.22 -19.92 -24.20
CA ARG A 417 10.52 -21.01 -24.92
C ARG A 417 11.38 -22.26 -25.16
N ALA A 418 12.66 -22.08 -25.45
CA ALA A 418 13.61 -23.16 -25.70
C ALA A 418 13.92 -24.03 -24.47
N THR A 419 13.55 -23.58 -23.26
CA THR A 419 13.83 -24.27 -21.99
C THR A 419 12.57 -24.75 -21.28
N LEU A 420 11.39 -24.46 -21.82
CA LEU A 420 10.12 -24.82 -21.19
C LEU A 420 9.87 -26.33 -21.23
N ASP A 421 9.45 -26.90 -20.09
CA ASP A 421 8.89 -28.25 -20.06
C ASP A 421 7.47 -28.30 -20.66
N ILE A 422 6.92 -29.50 -20.79
CA ILE A 422 5.58 -29.70 -21.39
C ILE A 422 4.46 -29.02 -20.59
N ALA A 423 4.60 -28.89 -19.26
CA ALA A 423 3.59 -28.28 -18.41
C ALA A 423 3.59 -26.75 -18.57
N ALA A 424 4.77 -26.12 -18.58
CA ALA A 424 4.92 -24.69 -18.83
C ALA A 424 4.51 -24.31 -20.26
N VAL A 425 4.78 -25.16 -21.26
CA VAL A 425 4.27 -24.96 -22.63
C VAL A 425 2.75 -25.00 -22.68
N ALA A 426 2.13 -25.97 -21.98
CA ALA A 426 0.67 -26.07 -21.91
C ALA A 426 0.04 -24.84 -21.26
N GLU A 427 0.64 -24.34 -20.18
CA GLU A 427 0.20 -23.13 -19.49
C GLU A 427 0.33 -21.87 -20.36
N LEU A 428 1.45 -21.70 -21.08
CA LEU A 428 1.60 -20.63 -22.08
C LEU A 428 0.53 -20.70 -23.17
N LEU A 429 0.24 -21.89 -23.69
CA LEU A 429 -0.83 -22.07 -24.66
C LEU A 429 -2.19 -21.72 -24.04
N ALA A 430 -2.47 -22.13 -22.80
CA ALA A 430 -3.74 -21.83 -22.11
C ALA A 430 -3.96 -20.31 -21.92
N HIS A 431 -2.94 -19.59 -21.47
CA HIS A 431 -3.00 -18.13 -21.32
C HIS A 431 -3.09 -17.39 -22.66
N THR A 432 -2.65 -18.00 -23.77
CA THR A 432 -2.68 -17.40 -25.11
C THR A 432 -3.90 -17.82 -25.95
N LEU A 433 -4.77 -18.69 -25.43
CA LEU A 433 -6.02 -19.05 -26.08
C LEU A 433 -7.02 -17.89 -25.98
N PRO A 434 -7.73 -17.52 -27.06
CA PRO A 434 -8.74 -16.49 -27.02
C PRO A 434 -9.89 -16.86 -26.05
N GLY A 435 -10.60 -15.85 -25.54
CA GLY A 435 -11.75 -16.00 -24.62
C GLY A 435 -12.98 -16.73 -25.19
N ARG A 436 -12.87 -17.38 -26.35
CA ARG A 436 -13.96 -18.11 -27.03
C ARG A 436 -14.20 -19.48 -26.41
N PRO A 437 -15.46 -19.96 -26.30
CA PRO A 437 -15.81 -21.20 -25.62
C PRO A 437 -15.13 -22.45 -26.19
N PHE A 438 -14.77 -22.42 -27.47
CA PHE A 438 -13.91 -23.40 -28.11
C PHE A 438 -12.71 -22.67 -28.72
N ALA A 439 -11.52 -23.04 -28.27
CA ALA A 439 -10.28 -22.50 -28.81
C ALA A 439 -9.20 -23.57 -28.77
N VAL A 440 -8.43 -23.69 -29.85
CA VAL A 440 -7.30 -24.62 -29.94
C VAL A 440 -6.07 -23.82 -30.31
N ARG A 441 -4.94 -24.11 -29.64
CA ARG A 441 -3.65 -23.56 -29.99
C ARG A 441 -2.63 -24.68 -29.96
N ALA A 442 -2.02 -24.92 -31.12
CA ALA A 442 -0.94 -25.87 -31.27
C ALA A 442 0.41 -25.17 -31.10
N GLY A 443 1.39 -25.89 -30.57
CA GLY A 443 2.75 -25.45 -30.40
C GLY A 443 3.71 -26.64 -30.38
N ARG A 444 5.00 -26.33 -30.31
CA ARG A 444 6.04 -27.33 -30.03
C ARG A 444 6.60 -27.08 -28.64
N ALA A 445 6.77 -28.15 -27.87
CA ALA A 445 7.56 -28.12 -26.64
C ALA A 445 9.06 -28.00 -26.96
N ALA A 446 9.87 -27.67 -25.96
CA ALA A 446 11.32 -27.51 -26.13
C ALA A 446 12.00 -28.78 -26.68
N ASP A 447 11.50 -29.97 -26.34
CA ASP A 447 11.99 -31.26 -26.85
C ASP A 447 11.45 -31.65 -28.25
N GLY A 448 10.89 -30.68 -28.97
CA GLY A 448 10.37 -30.82 -30.33
C GLY A 448 9.01 -31.50 -30.44
N ARG A 449 8.46 -32.04 -29.34
CA ARG A 449 7.13 -32.68 -29.36
C ARG A 449 6.03 -31.67 -29.70
N ALA A 450 5.16 -32.05 -30.61
CA ALA A 450 3.98 -31.26 -30.94
C ALA A 450 2.92 -31.42 -29.85
N VAL A 451 2.36 -30.29 -29.41
CA VAL A 451 1.34 -30.23 -28.35
C VAL A 451 0.22 -29.29 -28.78
N ALA A 452 -1.00 -29.55 -28.32
CA ALA A 452 -2.12 -28.65 -28.52
C ALA A 452 -2.89 -28.45 -27.21
N ALA A 453 -3.14 -27.20 -26.84
CA ALA A 453 -4.07 -26.87 -25.77
C ALA A 453 -5.44 -26.60 -26.38
N VAL A 454 -6.47 -27.25 -25.83
CA VAL A 454 -7.87 -27.10 -26.22
C VAL A 454 -8.64 -26.54 -25.04
N ARG A 455 -9.28 -25.38 -25.22
CA ARG A 455 -10.29 -24.85 -24.31
C ARG A 455 -11.63 -25.50 -24.60
N LEU A 456 -12.24 -26.04 -23.56
CA LEU A 456 -13.57 -26.64 -23.57
C LEU A 456 -14.62 -25.64 -23.04
N PRO A 457 -15.91 -25.84 -23.35
CA PRO A 457 -17.01 -25.12 -22.72
C PRO A 457 -16.91 -25.21 -21.19
N GLY A 458 -17.21 -24.11 -20.50
CA GLY A 458 -17.06 -24.02 -19.05
C GLY A 458 -15.64 -23.69 -18.57
N GLY A 459 -14.68 -23.45 -19.47
CA GLY A 459 -13.35 -22.94 -19.14
C GLY A 459 -12.31 -24.01 -18.78
N ALA A 460 -12.65 -25.29 -18.87
CA ALA A 460 -11.69 -26.38 -18.72
C ALA A 460 -10.69 -26.43 -19.89
N PHE A 461 -9.47 -26.89 -19.65
CA PHE A 461 -8.45 -27.07 -20.69
C PHE A 461 -7.95 -28.52 -20.75
N ARG A 462 -7.65 -28.99 -21.97
CA ARG A 462 -7.02 -30.29 -22.23
C ARG A 462 -5.77 -30.11 -23.08
N LEU A 463 -4.69 -30.77 -22.67
CA LEU A 463 -3.46 -30.85 -23.45
C LEU A 463 -3.46 -32.15 -24.26
N LEU A 464 -3.32 -32.04 -25.57
CA LEU A 464 -3.18 -33.15 -26.49
C LEU A 464 -1.71 -33.26 -26.91
N LYS A 465 -1.11 -34.43 -26.69
CA LYS A 465 0.17 -34.77 -27.32
C LYS A 465 -0.13 -35.15 -28.77
N LEU A 466 0.45 -34.42 -29.71
CA LEU A 466 0.31 -34.75 -31.12
C LEU A 466 1.40 -35.77 -31.49
N PRO A 467 1.07 -36.78 -32.32
CA PRO A 467 2.05 -37.77 -32.77
C PRO A 467 3.24 -37.08 -33.46
N ARG A 468 4.44 -37.66 -33.30
CA ARG A 468 5.62 -37.27 -34.08
C ARG A 468 5.38 -37.74 -35.51
N HIS A 469 5.10 -36.81 -36.42
CA HIS A 469 5.11 -37.07 -37.87
C HIS A 469 6.53 -37.04 -38.40
#